data_AF-A0AA95E841-F1
#
_entry.id   AF-A0AA95E841-F1
#
_cell.length_a   1.000
_cell.length_b   1.000
_cell.length_c   1.000
_cell.angle_alpha   90.00
_cell.angle_beta   90.00
_cell.angle_gamma   90.00
#
_symmetry.space_group_name_H-M   'P 1'
#
loop_
_entity.id
_entity.type
_entity.pdbx_description
1 polymer ?
#
loop_
_entity_poly.entity_id
_entity_poly.type
_entity_poly.pdbx_seq_one_letter_code
_entity_poly.pdbx_strand_id
1 'polypeptide(L)' 'MTGGNQPKQTVLTVRMDSNLAEQFKKISKENNRNQSQLVRDWVLSYVKKNGQGDLFK' A
#
# COMPACT_ATOMS: atom_id res chain seq x y z
N MET A 1 -28.58 9.41 12.36
CA MET A 1 -27.40 8.53 12.19
C MET A 1 -26.81 8.84 10.82
N THR A 2 -25.75 9.63 10.76
CA THR A 2 -25.15 10.13 9.52
C THR A 2 -24.31 9.02 8.86
N GLY A 3 -24.68 8.62 7.64
CA GLY A 3 -23.91 7.68 6.83
C GLY A 3 -22.59 8.32 6.41
N GLY A 4 -21.49 7.92 7.06
CA GLY A 4 -20.15 8.38 6.68
C GLY A 4 -19.77 7.84 5.30
N ASN A 5 -19.48 8.75 4.37
CA ASN A 5 -19.01 8.44 3.03
C ASN A 5 -17.64 7.76 3.11
N GLN A 6 -17.61 6.42 3.08
CA GLN A 6 -16.34 5.68 3.07
C GLN A 6 -15.59 5.97 1.76
N PRO A 7 -14.28 6.27 1.80
CA PRO A 7 -13.51 6.53 0.60
C PRO A 7 -13.53 5.29 -0.32
N LYS A 8 -13.81 5.51 -1.61
CA LYS A 8 -13.84 4.44 -2.62
C LYS A 8 -12.49 3.71 -2.63
N GLN A 9 -12.53 2.40 -2.40
CA GLN A 9 -11.35 1.54 -2.44
C GLN A 9 -11.20 0.94 -3.84
N THR A 10 -9.95 0.78 -4.30
CA THR A 10 -9.62 0.07 -5.55
C THR A 10 -8.55 -0.97 -5.28
N VAL A 11 -8.51 -2.01 -6.12
CA VAL A 11 -7.51 -3.08 -6.05
C VAL A 11 -6.31 -2.74 -6.92
N LEU A 12 -5.12 -2.90 -6.37
CA LEU A 12 -3.86 -2.84 -7.12
C LEU A 12 -3.33 -4.26 -7.33
N THR A 13 -3.20 -4.69 -8.59
CA THR A 13 -2.58 -5.97 -8.94
C THR A 13 -1.18 -5.72 -9.51
N VAL A 14 -0.16 -6.35 -8.93
CA VAL A 14 1.24 -6.20 -9.34
C VAL A 14 1.83 -7.57 -9.66
N ARG A 15 2.55 -7.68 -10.77
CA ARG A 15 3.36 -8.86 -11.09
C ARG A 15 4.79 -8.62 -10.63
N MET A 16 5.40 -9.64 -10.04
CA MET A 16 6.79 -9.61 -9.59
C MET A 16 7.39 -11.01 -9.64
N ASP A 17 8.70 -11.07 -9.57
CA ASP A 17 9.45 -12.32 -9.43
C ASP A 17 8.95 -13.14 -8.23
N SER A 18 8.89 -14.48 -8.39
CA SER A 18 8.33 -15.37 -7.38
C SER A 18 9.15 -15.39 -6.09
N ASN A 19 10.48 -15.39 -6.20
CA ASN A 19 11.38 -15.36 -5.05
C ASN A 19 11.25 -14.02 -4.30
N LEU A 20 11.09 -12.91 -5.02
CA LEU A 20 10.81 -11.62 -4.38
C LEU A 20 9.49 -11.62 -3.61
N ALA A 21 8.41 -12.16 -4.18
CA ALA A 21 7.11 -12.25 -3.52
C ALA A 21 7.17 -13.11 -2.25
N GLU A 22 7.89 -14.23 -2.30
CA GLU A 22 8.09 -15.12 -1.15
C GLU A 22 8.88 -14.45 -0.03
N GLN A 23 9.99 -13.78 -0.37
CA GLN A 23 10.78 -13.04 0.61
C GLN A 23 9.98 -11.90 1.24
N PHE A 24 9.22 -11.14 0.44
CA PHE A 24 8.35 -10.09 0.96
C PHE A 24 7.32 -10.65 1.95
N LYS A 25 6.69 -11.78 1.61
CA LYS A 25 5.75 -12.48 2.50
C LYS A 25 6.40 -12.95 3.79
N LYS A 26 7.61 -13.52 3.71
CA LYS A 26 8.36 -14.02 4.87
C LYS A 26 8.72 -12.87 5.82
N ILE A 27 9.38 -11.83 5.31
CA ILE A 27 9.82 -10.67 6.10
C ILE A 27 8.62 -9.94 6.73
N SER A 28 7.53 -9.77 5.98
CA SER A 28 6.31 -9.15 6.51
C SER A 28 5.77 -9.90 7.73
N LYS A 29 5.76 -11.23 7.68
CA LYS A 29 5.32 -12.08 8.81
C LYS A 29 6.28 -12.00 9.99
N GLU A 30 7.58 -12.08 9.75
CA GLU A 30 8.62 -11.98 10.80
C GLU A 30 8.52 -10.65 11.56
N ASN A 31 8.10 -9.58 10.88
CA ASN A 31 7.92 -8.25 11.47
C ASN A 31 6.49 -7.99 11.98
N ASN A 32 5.60 -8.99 12.00
CA ASN A 32 4.18 -8.85 12.39
C ASN A 32 3.43 -7.74 11.61
N ARG A 33 3.74 -7.55 10.33
CA ARG A 33 3.14 -6.54 9.46
C ARG A 33 2.24 -7.17 8.39
N ASN A 34 1.15 -6.50 8.07
CA ASN A 34 0.29 -6.86 6.95
C ASN A 34 0.90 -6.36 5.63
N GLN A 35 0.99 -7.25 4.63
CA GLN A 35 1.58 -6.94 3.32
C GLN A 35 0.88 -5.78 2.61
N SER A 36 -0.45 -5.76 2.61
CA SER A 36 -1.23 -4.69 1.97
C SER A 36 -1.01 -3.34 2.64
N GLN A 37 -0.81 -3.32 3.96
CA GLN A 37 -0.43 -2.11 4.69
C GLN A 37 0.96 -1.63 4.27
N LEU A 38 1.95 -2.52 4.18
CA LEU A 38 3.30 -2.16 3.75
C LEU A 38 3.33 -1.59 2.33
N VAL A 39 2.61 -2.20 1.39
CA VAL A 39 2.48 -1.69 0.02
C VAL A 39 1.80 -0.33 0.03
N ARG A 40 0.72 -0.15 0.81
CA ARG A 40 0.04 1.13 0.94
C ARG A 40 0.94 2.22 1.52
N ASP A 41 1.69 1.91 2.58
CA ASP A 41 2.63 2.84 3.22
C ASP A 41 3.73 3.26 2.24
N TRP A 42 4.25 2.30 1.47
CA TRP A 42 5.23 2.55 0.43
C TRP A 42 4.66 3.44 -0.67
N VAL A 43 3.47 3.14 -1.20
CA VAL A 43 2.79 3.97 -2.21
C VAL A 43 2.57 5.38 -1.68
N LEU A 44 2.06 5.54 -0.46
CA LEU A 44 1.86 6.84 0.18
C LEU A 44 3.17 7.63 0.28
N SER A 45 4.25 6.96 0.70
CA SER A 45 5.56 7.59 0.85
C SER A 45 6.15 7.99 -0.51
N TYR A 46 6.03 7.12 -1.52
CA TYR A 46 6.43 7.39 -2.89
C TYR A 46 5.70 8.61 -3.44
N VAL A 47 4.39 8.66 -3.25
CA VAL A 47 3.54 9.75 -3.71
C VAL A 47 3.88 11.06 -2.98
N LYS A 48 4.06 11.05 -1.66
CA LYS A 48 4.48 12.25 -0.91
C LYS A 48 5.84 12.78 -1.35
N LYS A 49 6.78 11.87 -1.66
CA LYS A 49 8.13 12.23 -2.07
C LYS A 49 8.19 12.81 -3.48
N ASN A 50 7.42 12.25 -4.41
CA ASN A 50 7.53 12.56 -5.84
C ASN A 50 6.38 13.40 -6.38
N GLY A 51 5.25 13.45 -5.68
CA GLY A 51 4.11 14.28 -6.00
C GLY A 51 4.29 15.70 -5.46
N GLN A 52 5.22 16.46 -6.03
CA GLN A 52 5.15 17.91 -5.94
C GLN A 52 3.82 18.35 -6.59
N GLY A 53 2.79 18.71 -5.83
CA GLY A 53 1.54 19.20 -6.43
C GLY A 53 0.28 19.12 -5.58
N ASP A 54 -0.55 18.09 -5.78
CA ASP A 54 -1.99 18.24 -5.51
C ASP A 54 -2.71 17.00 -4.97
N LEU A 55 -2.00 16.01 -4.41
CA LEU A 55 -2.63 14.73 -4.05
C LEU A 55 -3.61 14.77 -2.86
N PHE A 56 -3.77 15.91 -2.20
CA PHE A 56 -4.69 16.11 -1.07
C PHE A 56 -5.45 17.44 -1.12
N LYS A 57 -5.63 18.07 -2.30
CA LYS A 57 -6.58 19.18 -2.45
C LYS A 57 -7.95 18.69 -2.89
#